data_AF-X0Z105-F1
#
_entry.id   AF-X0Z105-F1
#
_cell.length_a   1.000
_cell.length_b   1.000
_cell.length_c   1.000
_cell.angle_alpha   90.00
_cell.angle_beta   90.00
_cell.angle_gamma   90.00
#
_symmetry.space_group_name_H-M   'P 1'
#
loop_
_entity.id
_entity.type
_entity.pdbx_description
1 polymer ?
#
loop_
_entity_poly.entity_id
_entity_poly.type
_entity_poly.pdbx_seq_one_letter_code
_entity_poly.pdbx_strand_id
1 'polypeptide(L)'
;MPYTKEDVTRMAFKRYKSNESYEKSVWYLAELCVTINKNVKNGFDIQPLETDNLVLLIRDDVNGEIINPTEEEISEIAETIYHEHPEKSRLHWFIAEKALLLGEIKNILNSNH
;
A
#
# COMPACT_ATOMS: atom_id res chain seq x y z
N MET A 1 -0.57 12.27 12.48
CA MET A 1 0.38 13.07 11.68
C MET A 1 0.63 12.31 10.40
N PRO A 2 0.67 13.00 9.24
CA PRO A 2 1.00 12.37 7.97
C PRO A 2 2.43 11.81 7.98
N TYR A 3 2.67 10.66 7.31
CA TYR A 3 4.03 10.14 7.15
C TYR A 3 4.90 11.05 6.26
N THR A 4 6.20 11.08 6.53
CA THR A 4 7.16 11.89 5.78
C THR A 4 7.93 11.07 4.75
N LYS A 5 8.61 11.73 3.80
CA LYS A 5 9.54 11.07 2.87
C LYS A 5 10.70 10.36 3.58
N GLU A 6 11.08 10.85 4.76
CA GLU A 6 12.11 10.20 5.60
C GLU A 6 11.61 8.86 6.16
N ASP A 7 10.32 8.78 6.52
CA ASP A 7 9.71 7.53 6.98
C ASP A 7 9.67 6.48 5.87
N VAL A 8 9.31 6.88 4.65
CA VAL A 8 9.37 6.03 3.45
C VAL A 8 10.79 5.54 3.22
N THR A 9 11.77 6.45 3.27
CA THR A 9 13.19 6.13 3.08
C THR A 9 13.68 5.11 4.13
N ARG A 10 13.32 5.32 5.41
CA ARG A 10 13.69 4.42 6.50
C ARG A 10 13.09 3.03 6.33
N MET A 11 11.83 2.95 5.92
CA MET A 11 11.15 1.67 5.68
C MET A 11 11.68 0.95 4.44
N ALA A 12 11.93 1.67 3.35
CA ALA A 12 12.53 1.12 2.13
C ALA A 12 13.93 0.54 2.42
N PHE A 13 14.73 1.25 3.21
CA PHE A 13 16.05 0.77 3.64
C PHE A 13 15.96 -0.47 4.54
N LYS A 14 14.96 -0.55 5.42
CA LYS A 14 14.71 -1.75 6.24
C LYS A 14 14.38 -2.97 5.37
N ARG A 15 13.56 -2.80 4.32
CA ARG A 15 13.29 -3.88 3.36
C ARG A 15 14.51 -4.26 2.53
N TYR A 16 15.31 -3.28 2.11
CA TYR A 16 16.57 -3.59 1.44
C TYR A 16 17.44 -4.54 2.26
N LYS A 17 17.49 -4.33 3.59
CA LYS A 17 18.23 -5.18 4.52
C LYS A 17 17.61 -6.55 4.79
N SER A 18 16.30 -6.74 4.57
CA SER A 18 15.66 -8.05 4.79
C SER A 18 16.03 -9.09 3.73
N ASN A 19 16.59 -8.64 2.60
CA ASN A 19 17.03 -9.47 1.48
C ASN A 19 15.93 -10.44 0.98
N GLU A 20 14.67 -10.01 1.02
CA GLU A 20 13.55 -10.77 0.47
C GLU A 20 13.73 -10.99 -1.04
N SER A 21 13.14 -12.08 -1.54
CA SER A 21 13.17 -12.37 -2.98
C SER A 21 12.38 -11.32 -3.74
N TYR A 22 12.71 -11.17 -5.02
CA TYR A 22 12.03 -10.21 -5.89
C TYR A 22 10.54 -10.57 -6.01
N GLU A 23 10.23 -11.83 -6.22
CA GLU A 23 8.88 -12.38 -6.36
C GLU A 23 8.04 -12.13 -5.11
N LYS A 24 8.61 -12.37 -3.91
CA LYS A 24 7.94 -12.06 -2.65
C LYS A 24 7.66 -10.57 -2.51
N SER A 25 8.59 -9.73 -2.93
CA SER A 25 8.44 -8.29 -2.85
C SER A 25 7.38 -7.78 -3.85
N VAL A 26 7.30 -8.39 -5.03
CA VAL A 26 6.26 -8.11 -6.04
C VAL A 26 4.89 -8.51 -5.51
N TRP A 27 4.76 -9.74 -5.00
CA TRP A 27 3.52 -10.24 -4.42
C TRP A 27 3.03 -9.33 -3.29
N TYR A 28 3.95 -8.93 -2.42
CA TYR A 28 3.61 -8.08 -1.29
C TYR A 28 3.23 -6.66 -1.71
N LEU A 29 3.86 -6.11 -2.76
CA LEU A 29 3.43 -4.84 -3.33
C LEU A 29 2.00 -4.94 -3.89
N ALA A 30 1.71 -6.02 -4.62
CA ALA A 30 0.39 -6.27 -5.20
C ALA A 30 -0.68 -6.36 -4.12
N GLU A 31 -0.43 -7.12 -3.05
CA GLU A 31 -1.33 -7.24 -1.91
C GLU A 31 -1.66 -5.87 -1.30
N LEU A 32 -0.66 -5.02 -1.07
CA LEU A 32 -0.88 -3.69 -0.54
C LEU A 32 -1.71 -2.82 -1.49
N CYS A 33 -1.42 -2.86 -2.79
CA CYS A 33 -2.17 -2.10 -3.80
C CYS A 33 -3.64 -2.52 -3.85
N VAL A 34 -3.92 -3.82 -3.92
CA VAL A 34 -5.31 -4.32 -3.96
C VAL A 34 -6.02 -3.98 -2.64
N THR A 35 -5.36 -4.18 -1.50
CA THR A 35 -5.93 -3.84 -0.19
C THR A 35 -6.33 -2.37 -0.14
N ILE A 36 -5.45 -1.46 -0.54
CA ILE A 36 -5.76 -0.03 -0.55
C ILE A 36 -6.94 0.24 -1.50
N ASN A 37 -6.87 -0.25 -2.74
CA ASN A 37 -7.90 -0.02 -3.75
C ASN A 37 -9.28 -0.52 -3.34
N LYS A 38 -9.36 -1.65 -2.61
CA LYS A 38 -10.64 -2.18 -2.11
C LYS A 38 -11.26 -1.32 -1.02
N ASN A 39 -10.46 -0.53 -0.30
CA ASN A 39 -10.90 0.22 0.88
C ASN A 39 -11.01 1.74 0.64
N VAL A 40 -10.63 2.22 -0.55
CA VAL A 40 -10.71 3.64 -0.92
C VAL A 40 -11.56 3.89 -2.17
N LYS A 41 -12.30 5.00 -2.21
CA LYS A 41 -12.99 5.57 -3.37
C LYS A 41 -11.93 6.04 -4.37
N ASN A 42 -12.03 5.62 -5.64
CA ASN A 42 -11.12 6.00 -6.73
C ASN A 42 -9.62 5.71 -6.47
N GLY A 43 -9.28 4.51 -5.97
CA GLY A 43 -7.91 4.15 -5.50
C GLY A 43 -6.76 4.26 -6.49
N PHE A 44 -7.03 4.46 -7.79
CA PHE A 44 -6.00 4.65 -8.81
C PHE A 44 -5.38 6.06 -8.82
N ASP A 45 -6.00 7.06 -8.18
CA ASP A 45 -5.59 8.48 -8.30
C ASP A 45 -4.98 9.09 -7.01
N ILE A 46 -4.67 8.25 -6.01
CA ILE A 46 -4.20 8.74 -4.71
C ILE A 46 -2.70 9.06 -4.77
N GLN A 47 -2.39 10.35 -4.82
CA GLN A 47 -1.02 10.82 -4.67
C GLN A 47 -0.55 10.70 -3.19
N PRO A 48 0.71 10.29 -2.93
CA PRO A 48 1.23 10.08 -1.57
C PRO A 48 1.24 11.30 -0.64
N LEU A 49 0.96 12.50 -1.16
CA LEU A 49 1.11 13.77 -0.46
C LEU A 49 -0.20 14.37 0.08
N GLU A 50 -1.37 13.79 -0.23
CA GLU A 50 -2.67 14.32 0.21
C GLU A 50 -3.26 13.55 1.40
N THR A 51 -2.42 13.34 2.40
CA THR A 51 -2.74 12.54 3.59
C THR A 51 -3.91 13.12 4.41
N ASP A 52 -4.08 14.44 4.40
CA ASP A 52 -5.11 15.14 5.17
C ASP A 52 -6.55 14.88 4.64
N ASN A 53 -6.69 14.37 3.41
CA ASN A 53 -7.98 14.05 2.79
C ASN A 53 -8.29 12.54 2.73
N LEU A 54 -7.43 11.68 3.30
CA LEU A 54 -7.57 10.22 3.23
C LEU A 54 -8.89 9.70 3.79
N VAL A 55 -9.44 10.36 4.82
CA VAL A 55 -10.74 9.96 5.41
C VAL A 55 -11.90 10.09 4.41
N LEU A 56 -11.85 11.09 3.53
CA LEU A 56 -12.87 11.33 2.49
C LEU A 56 -12.75 10.31 1.35
N LEU A 57 -11.58 9.69 1.24
CA LEU A 57 -11.29 8.67 0.26
C LEU A 57 -11.64 7.27 0.76
N ILE A 58 -12.03 7.03 2.02
CA ILE A 58 -12.45 5.70 2.45
C ILE A 58 -13.84 5.39 1.88
N ARG A 59 -14.08 4.15 1.44
CA ARG A 59 -15.41 3.74 0.97
C ARG A 59 -16.41 3.69 2.12
N ASP A 60 -17.64 4.09 1.85
CA ASP A 60 -18.70 4.17 2.87
C ASP A 60 -19.13 2.78 3.40
N ASP A 61 -18.83 1.70 2.68
CA ASP A 61 -19.12 0.32 3.08
C ASP A 61 -18.01 -0.34 3.90
N VAL A 62 -16.90 0.37 4.13
CA VAL A 62 -15.82 -0.05 5.03
C VAL A 62 -16.25 0.31 6.46
N ASN A 63 -17.05 -0.57 7.06
CA ASN A 63 -17.59 -0.44 8.42
C ASN A 63 -16.54 -0.72 9.50
N GLY A 64 -15.50 0.12 9.59
CA GLY A 64 -14.48 0.04 10.64
C GLY A 64 -13.43 -1.07 10.45
N GLU A 65 -13.60 -1.98 9.49
CA GLU A 65 -12.65 -3.05 9.21
C GLU A 65 -12.18 -3.07 7.75
N ILE A 66 -10.89 -3.35 7.55
CA ILE A 66 -10.27 -3.46 6.22
C ILE A 66 -10.83 -4.67 5.47
N ILE A 67 -11.33 -4.43 4.26
CA ILE A 67 -11.68 -5.47 3.31
C ILE A 67 -10.38 -6.05 2.74
N ASN A 68 -10.12 -7.32 3.02
CA ASN A 68 -8.92 -8.00 2.54
C ASN A 68 -9.05 -8.42 1.06
N PRO A 69 -7.93 -8.44 0.32
CA PRO A 69 -7.89 -8.96 -1.04
C PRO A 69 -7.98 -10.50 -1.08
N THR A 70 -8.45 -11.06 -2.19
CA THR A 70 -8.35 -12.48 -2.49
C THR A 70 -7.01 -12.79 -3.19
N GLU A 71 -6.57 -14.04 -3.16
CA GLU A 71 -5.34 -14.47 -3.83
C GLU A 71 -5.36 -14.20 -5.34
N GLU A 72 -6.52 -14.39 -5.98
CA GLU A 72 -6.74 -14.12 -7.40
C GLU A 72 -6.53 -12.64 -7.74
N GLU A 73 -7.12 -11.73 -6.94
CA GLU A 73 -6.95 -10.28 -7.13
C GLU A 73 -5.48 -9.86 -6.95
N ILE A 74 -4.78 -10.47 -5.97
CA ILE A 74 -3.35 -10.22 -5.76
C ILE A 74 -2.53 -10.71 -6.95
N SER A 75 -2.85 -11.92 -7.45
CA SER A 75 -2.11 -12.54 -8.55
C SER A 75 -2.17 -11.71 -9.83
N GLU A 76 -3.33 -11.16 -10.21
CA GLU A 76 -3.50 -10.33 -11.41
C GLU A 76 -2.59 -9.09 -11.37
N ILE A 77 -2.53 -8.42 -10.22
CA ILE A 77 -1.68 -7.24 -10.02
C ILE A 77 -0.20 -7.63 -9.91
N ALA A 78 0.11 -8.73 -9.23
CA ALA A 78 1.47 -9.24 -9.11
C ALA A 78 2.06 -9.59 -10.47
N GLU A 79 1.28 -10.22 -11.35
CA GLU A 79 1.69 -10.53 -12.72
C GLU A 79 2.00 -9.25 -13.51
N THR A 80 1.16 -8.23 -13.39
CA THR A 80 1.39 -6.92 -14.04
C THR A 80 2.70 -6.28 -13.57
N ILE A 81 2.91 -6.19 -12.25
CA ILE A 81 4.13 -5.62 -11.66
C ILE A 81 5.37 -6.43 -12.07
N TYR A 82 5.26 -7.76 -12.09
CA TYR A 82 6.35 -8.63 -12.50
C TYR A 82 6.76 -8.38 -13.95
N HIS A 83 5.78 -8.24 -14.85
CA HIS A 83 6.02 -7.93 -16.27
C HIS A 83 6.62 -6.56 -16.51
N GLU A 84 6.23 -5.54 -15.74
CA GLU A 84 6.87 -4.21 -15.78
C GLU A 84 8.33 -4.24 -15.31
N HIS A 85 8.70 -5.27 -14.56
CA HIS A 85 10.04 -5.57 -14.07
C HIS A 85 10.76 -4.35 -13.45
N PRO A 86 10.14 -3.65 -12.46
CA PRO A 86 10.75 -2.52 -11.79
C PRO A 86 12.05 -2.90 -11.07
N GLU A 87 12.96 -1.95 -10.96
CA GLU A 87 14.16 -2.15 -10.14
C GLU A 87 13.81 -2.47 -8.69
N LYS A 88 14.58 -3.36 -8.06
CA LYS A 88 14.33 -3.82 -6.68
C LYS A 88 14.32 -2.67 -5.66
N SER A 89 15.16 -1.65 -5.84
CA SER A 89 15.18 -0.42 -5.03
C SER A 89 13.84 0.34 -5.12
N ARG A 90 13.32 0.49 -6.34
CA ARG A 90 12.04 1.13 -6.64
C ARG A 90 10.86 0.33 -6.08
N LEU A 91 10.93 -1.00 -6.17
CA LEU A 91 9.97 -1.90 -5.55
C LEU A 91 9.93 -1.69 -4.03
N HIS A 92 11.08 -1.71 -3.34
CA HIS A 92 11.12 -1.46 -1.90
C HIS A 92 10.57 -0.10 -1.50
N TRP A 93 10.83 0.94 -2.31
CA TRP A 93 10.26 2.27 -2.12
C TRP A 93 8.74 2.25 -2.18
N PHE A 94 8.16 1.66 -3.24
CA PHE A 94 6.71 1.56 -3.38
C PHE A 94 6.07 0.76 -2.26
N ILE A 95 6.64 -0.38 -1.86
CA ILE A 95 6.09 -1.16 -0.76
C ILE A 95 6.18 -0.35 0.56
N ALA A 96 7.19 0.49 0.75
CA ALA A 96 7.29 1.34 1.94
C ALA A 96 6.18 2.39 1.98
N GLU A 97 5.98 3.09 0.86
CA GLU A 97 4.92 4.08 0.70
C GLU A 97 3.53 3.48 0.91
N LYS A 98 3.21 2.37 0.23
CA LYS A 98 1.90 1.73 0.35
C LYS A 98 1.65 1.14 1.74
N ALA A 99 2.69 0.63 2.40
CA ALA A 99 2.54 0.13 3.78
C ALA A 99 2.23 1.26 4.77
N LEU A 100 2.86 2.43 4.62
CA LEU A 100 2.56 3.60 5.45
C LEU A 100 1.15 4.12 5.20
N LEU A 101 0.75 4.23 3.93
CA LEU A 101 -0.59 4.63 3.53
C LEU A 101 -1.68 3.70 4.12
N LEU A 102 -1.48 2.38 4.02
CA LEU A 102 -2.40 1.42 4.61
C LEU A 102 -2.46 1.54 6.14
N GLY A 103 -1.32 1.84 6.78
CA GLY A 103 -1.25 2.12 8.22
C GLY A 103 -2.09 3.33 8.62
N GLU A 104 -2.07 4.41 7.83
CA GLU A 104 -2.90 5.58 8.08
C GLU A 104 -4.39 5.29 7.89
N ILE A 105 -4.77 4.56 6.83
CA ILE A 105 -6.15 4.12 6.63
C ILE A 105 -6.64 3.31 7.84
N LYS A 106 -5.83 2.36 8.33
CA LYS A 106 -6.14 1.59 9.54
C LYS A 106 -6.29 2.47 10.77
N ASN A 107 -5.43 3.45 10.95
CA ASN A 107 -5.51 4.38 12.08
C ASN A 107 -6.79 5.25 12.02
N ILE A 108 -7.20 5.69 10.84
CA ILE A 108 -8.42 6.46 10.63
C ILE A 108 -9.65 5.61 10.98
N LEU A 109 -9.70 4.36 10.49
CA LEU A 109 -10.78 3.42 10.80
C LEU A 109 -10.91 3.15 12.30
N ASN A 110 -9.78 2.95 12.99
CA ASN A 110 -9.76 2.70 14.43
C ASN A 110 -10.06 3.96 15.28
N SER A 111 -9.83 5.16 14.76
CA SER A 111 -10.07 6.42 15.49
C SER A 111 -11.50 6.93 15.39
N ASN A 112 -12.26 6.45 14.39
CA ASN A 112 -13.68 6.78 14.20
C ASN A 112 -14.63 5.83 14.98
N HIS A 113 -14.07 5.02 15.89
CA HIS A 113 -14.78 3.97 16.61
C HIS A 113 -14.88 4.25 18.12
#